data_AF-A0A2G4FFL4-F1
#
_entry.id   AF-A0A2G4FFL4-F1
#
_cell.length_a   1.000
_cell.length_b   1.000
_cell.length_c   1.000
_cell.angle_alpha   90.00
_cell.angle_beta   90.00
_cell.angle_gamma   90.00
#
_symmetry.space_group_name_H-M   'P 1'
#
loop_
_entity.id
_entity.type
_entity.pdbx_description
1 polymer ?
#
loop_
_entity_poly.entity_id
_entity_poly.type
_entity_poly.pdbx_seq_one_letter_code
_entity_poly.pdbx_strand_id
1 'polypeptide(L)' 'EPTPQPVGGGRFPVKYYLTAMLFIVFDIEIVFLYPWAVAFDRLAVFGLIEMLVFIVTVLVVYAYVWRRRGLEWD' A
#
# COMPACT_ATOMS: atom_id res chain seq x y z
N GLU A 1 15.07 11.57 -32.25
CA GLU A 1 15.10 12.88 -31.56
C GLU A 1 15.26 12.61 -30.06
N PRO A 2 16.12 13.35 -29.32
CA PRO A 2 16.20 13.17 -27.88
C PRO A 2 14.92 13.70 -27.23
N THR A 3 14.40 12.95 -26.25
CA THR A 3 13.18 13.31 -25.52
C THR A 3 13.33 14.68 -24.86
N PRO A 4 12.35 15.60 -24.98
CA PRO A 4 12.44 16.93 -24.37
C PRO A 4 12.71 16.84 -22.87
N GLN A 5 13.78 17.45 -22.40
CA GLN A 5 14.05 17.55 -20.97
C GLN A 5 13.14 18.62 -20.34
N PRO A 6 12.58 18.38 -19.15
CA PRO A 6 11.69 19.34 -18.51
C PRO A 6 12.43 20.65 -18.24
N VAL A 7 11.89 21.75 -18.78
CA VAL A 7 12.44 23.10 -18.60
C VAL A 7 12.24 23.49 -17.13
N GLY A 8 13.32 23.49 -16.34
CA GLY A 8 13.32 24.09 -15.01
C GLY A 8 13.89 23.28 -13.85
N GLY A 9 14.52 22.11 -14.07
CA GLY A 9 15.25 21.39 -13.00
C GLY A 9 14.45 21.26 -11.69
N GLY A 10 13.13 21.04 -11.81
CA GLY A 10 12.20 21.16 -10.70
C GLY A 10 12.29 19.95 -9.76
N ARG A 11 12.33 20.20 -8.46
CA ARG A 11 12.24 19.15 -7.42
C ARG A 11 10.95 18.37 -7.65
N PHE A 12 11.05 17.07 -7.94
CA PHE A 12 9.87 16.22 -8.00
C PHE A 12 9.16 16.23 -6.63
N PRO A 13 7.85 16.51 -6.59
CA PRO A 13 7.11 16.47 -5.33
C PRO A 13 7.14 15.06 -4.74
N VAL A 14 7.62 14.93 -3.49
CA VAL A 14 7.75 13.65 -2.76
C VAL A 14 6.41 12.88 -2.68
N LYS A 15 5.27 13.58 -2.81
CA LYS A 15 3.92 13.02 -2.84
C LYS A 15 3.70 11.92 -3.90
N TYR A 16 4.31 12.05 -5.08
CA TYR A 16 4.20 11.01 -6.12
C TYR A 16 4.90 9.72 -5.70
N TYR A 17 6.07 9.83 -5.06
CA TYR A 17 6.81 8.69 -4.55
C TYR A 17 6.06 8.00 -3.41
N LEU A 18 5.50 8.77 -2.47
CA LEU A 18 4.72 8.22 -1.36
C LEU A 18 3.49 7.45 -1.84
N THR A 19 2.79 7.98 -2.84
CA THR A 19 1.63 7.31 -3.46
C THR A 19 2.04 6.01 -4.15
N ALA A 20 3.13 6.04 -4.94
CA ALA A 20 3.63 4.84 -5.63
C ALA A 20 4.11 3.77 -4.65
N MET A 21 4.82 4.17 -3.59
CA MET A 21 5.28 3.26 -2.54
C MET A 21 4.09 2.62 -1.79
N LEU A 22 3.07 3.41 -1.47
CA LEU A 22 1.86 2.91 -0.82
C LEU A 22 1.11 1.91 -1.71
N PHE A 23 1.03 2.20 -3.02
CA PHE A 23 0.45 1.28 -3.99
C PHE A 23 1.21 -0.05 -4.06
N ILE A 24 2.55 -0.02 -4.09
CA ILE A 24 3.37 -1.25 -4.09
C ILE A 24 3.14 -2.07 -2.82
N VAL A 25 3.12 -1.42 -1.66
CA VAL A 25 2.88 -2.11 -0.37
C VAL A 25 1.49 -2.74 -0.35
N PHE A 26 0.47 -2.01 -0.81
CA PHE A 26 -0.89 -2.54 -0.92
C PHE A 26 -0.98 -3.75 -1.87
N ASP A 27 -0.32 -3.68 -3.02
CA ASP A 27 -0.32 -4.78 -3.98
C ASP A 27 0.33 -6.04 -3.38
N ILE A 28 1.42 -5.86 -2.63
CA ILE A 28 2.06 -6.94 -1.87
C ILE A 28 1.09 -7.52 -0.82
N GLU A 29 0.33 -6.69 -0.10
CA GLU A 29 -0.67 -7.17 0.85
C GLU A 29 -1.74 -8.04 0.18
N ILE A 30 -2.25 -7.63 -1.00
CA ILE A 30 -3.20 -8.44 -1.77
C ILE A 30 -2.59 -9.78 -2.19
N VAL A 31 -1.32 -9.81 -2.59
CA VAL A 31 -0.59 -11.04 -2.89
C VAL A 31 -0.53 -11.97 -1.67
N PHE A 32 -0.46 -11.45 -0.44
CA PHE A 32 -0.54 -12.26 0.79
C PHE A 32 -1.97 -12.70 1.13
N LEU A 33 -2.98 -11.90 0.82
CA LEU A 33 -4.38 -12.27 1.04
C LEU A 33 -4.83 -13.40 0.11
N TYR A 34 -4.27 -13.50 -1.10
CA TYR A 34 -4.74 -14.45 -2.11
C TYR A 34 -4.59 -15.93 -1.69
N PRO A 35 -3.41 -16.40 -1.24
CA PRO A 35 -3.24 -17.78 -0.79
C PRO A 35 -4.09 -18.10 0.44
N TRP A 36 -4.24 -17.13 1.36
CA TRP A 36 -5.12 -17.29 2.52
C TRP A 36 -6.59 -17.48 2.07
N ALA A 37 -7.08 -16.65 1.15
CA ALA A 37 -8.45 -16.73 0.66
C ALA A 37 -8.72 -18.07 -0.05
N VAL A 38 -7.76 -18.55 -0.85
CA VAL A 38 -7.85 -19.85 -1.53
C VAL A 38 -7.81 -21.02 -0.54
N ALA A 39 -7.05 -20.90 0.56
CA ALA A 39 -6.91 -21.94 1.56
C ALA A 39 -7.91 -21.82 2.74
N PHE A 40 -8.84 -20.87 2.69
CA PHE A 40 -9.72 -20.50 3.81
C PHE A 40 -10.47 -21.70 4.40
N ASP A 41 -10.99 -22.59 3.55
CA ASP A 41 -11.75 -23.78 3.94
C ASP A 41 -10.97 -24.74 4.86
N ARG A 42 -9.63 -24.72 4.80
CA ARG A 42 -8.77 -25.61 5.59
C ARG A 42 -8.24 -24.97 6.87
N LEU A 43 -8.30 -23.64 6.97
CA LEU A 43 -7.74 -22.87 8.08
C LEU A 43 -8.80 -22.56 9.16
N ALA A 44 -10.08 -22.62 8.81
CA ALA A 44 -11.22 -22.41 9.72
C ALA A 44 -11.06 -21.15 10.60
N VAL A 45 -11.39 -21.24 11.89
CA VAL A 45 -11.36 -20.10 12.82
C VAL A 45 -9.93 -19.59 13.07
N PHE A 46 -8.92 -20.46 13.03
CA PHE A 46 -7.53 -20.06 13.21
C PHE A 46 -7.07 -19.14 12.08
N GLY A 47 -7.38 -19.50 10.82
CA GLY A 47 -7.10 -18.63 9.67
C GLY A 47 -7.80 -17.28 9.74
N LEU A 48 -9.03 -17.25 10.28
CA LEU A 48 -9.77 -16.01 10.46
C LEU A 48 -9.08 -15.05 11.45
N ILE A 49 -8.61 -15.56 12.59
CA ILE A 49 -7.93 -14.75 13.61
C ILE A 49 -6.62 -14.20 13.07
N GLU A 50 -5.78 -15.05 12.47
CA GLU A 50 -4.52 -14.64 11.85
C GLU A 50 -4.74 -13.55 10.80
N MET A 51 -5.78 -13.69 9.98
CA MET A 51 -6.09 -12.69 8.96
C MET A 51 -6.60 -11.38 9.53
N LEU A 52 -7.40 -11.45 10.59
CA LEU A 52 -7.89 -10.25 11.27
C LEU A 52 -6.73 -9.48 11.90
N VAL A 53 -5.77 -10.17 12.52
CA VAL A 53 -4.54 -9.56 13.06
C VAL A 53 -3.70 -8.91 11.95
N PHE A 54 -3.52 -9.60 10.83
CA PHE A 54 -2.79 -9.08 9.67
C PHE A 54 -3.44 -7.79 9.12
N ILE A 55 -4.75 -7.83 8.84
CA ILE A 55 -5.50 -6.68 8.31
C ILE A 55 -5.44 -5.50 9.28
N VAL A 56 -5.65 -5.72 10.58
CA VAL A 56 -5.59 -4.66 11.58
C VAL A 56 -4.20 -4.02 11.62
N THR A 57 -3.14 -4.83 11.58
CA THR A 57 -1.75 -4.34 11.60
C THR A 57 -1.45 -3.45 10.40
N VAL A 58 -1.85 -3.89 9.20
CA VAL A 58 -1.72 -3.11 7.96
C VAL A 58 -2.53 -1.81 8.03
N LEU A 59 -3.78 -1.88 8.48
CA LEU A 59 -4.65 -0.72 8.61
C LEU A 59 -4.07 0.34 9.55
N VAL A 60 -3.36 -0.05 10.61
CA VAL A 60 -2.68 0.89 11.50
C VAL A 60 -1.61 1.69 10.76
N VAL A 61 -0.82 1.05 9.89
CA VAL A 61 0.20 1.72 9.06
C VAL A 61 -0.47 2.69 8.08
N TYR A 62 -1.54 2.24 7.42
CA TYR A 62 -2.32 3.08 6.51
C TYR A 62 -2.94 4.30 7.22
N ALA A 63 -3.57 4.09 8.37
CA ALA A 63 -4.16 5.14 9.18
C ALA A 63 -3.13 6.16 9.64
N TYR A 64 -1.90 5.71 9.95
CA TYR A 64 -0.80 6.60 10.29
C TYR A 64 -0.39 7.50 9.11
N VAL A 65 -0.23 6.94 7.91
CA VAL A 65 0.12 7.69 6.69
C VAL A 65 -0.98 8.70 6.35
N TRP A 66 -2.25 8.28 6.45
CA TRP A 66 -3.39 9.15 6.26
C TRP A 66 -3.37 10.33 7.25
N ARG A 67 -3.19 10.06 8.55
CA ARG A 67 -3.15 11.10 9.59
C ARG A 67 -2.03 12.11 9.37
N ARG A 68 -0.93 11.69 8.75
CA ARG A 68 0.19 12.58 8.39
C ARG A 68 -0.02 13.37 7.10
N ARG A 69 -1.23 13.36 6.54
CA ARG A 69 -1.57 14.08 5.30
C ARG A 69 -0.72 13.63 4.11
N GLY A 70 -0.18 12.40 4.15
CA GLY A 70 0.67 11.86 3.09
C GLY A 70 -0.06 11.66 1.75
N LEU A 71 -1.38 11.80 1.75
CA LEU A 71 -2.29 11.62 0.61
C LEU A 71 -3.03 12.90 0.21
N GLU A 72 -2.68 14.07 0.75
CA GLU A 72 -3.31 15.33 0.36
C GLU A 72 -2.73 15.88 -0.95
N TRP A 73 -3.62 16.35 -1.83
CA TRP A 73 -3.31 16.88 -3.15
C TRP A 73 -3.81 18.33 -3.25
N ASP A 74 -2.91 19.30 -3.04
CA ASP A 74 -3.01 20.66 -3.61
C ASP A 74 -2.13 20.74 -4.88
#